data_AF-A0A1F6AQG7-F1
#
_entry.id   AF-A0A1F6AQG7-F1
#
_cell.length_a   1.000
_cell.length_b   1.000
_cell.length_c   1.000
_cell.angle_alpha   90.00
_cell.angle_beta   90.00
_cell.angle_gamma   90.00
#
_symmetry.space_group_name_H-M   'P 1'
#
loop_
_entity.id
_entity.type
_entity.pdbx_description
1 polymer ?
#
loop_
_entity_poly.entity_id
_entity_poly.type
_entity_poly.pdbx_seq_one_letter_code
_entity_poly.pdbx_strand_id
1 'polypeptide(L)'
;MVLTFIIITFLPLVESLSRVKGFILLFIISCIFGFTQVRKKIKFDLLEYIFLCFLIVSAISTYYSWSFSLSLAELLRYTSYFLIFTSLRRFNLSSKYYFFAILFFSYSLFYTVINPLIRESVRFDNYRQAWEGFRLSPIFGTGPDTFGYVSIRFAPDQRYFVKNASNYFLQLFAETGIIGGILFFLLIIFSIIRIFKLRLYKKDNFHYILFVGTMVLIVVNFVENIWKNISLFLFFWIILSMFLPIRITLKRRSIISKSIFNLLFTLILITALTYSTGKFLFFLAKNNYMSIKTLQIAGILIPWEAKQQQDIATVALSNGYLMNQYDYVRKYNNLALTLDPLNSSYHLFRANFENEVNEYLTARDYFIKAIFLKPPGNDEIYRKLSTTYTKEAQKYYAEGNTLKSKKILLEQQKIYPYMISIHIENDYHSKKAIGDVIAYVARKTETYQFLARNLTRSYNILKKM
;
A
#
# COMPACT_ATOMS: atom_id res chain seq x y z
N MET A 1 0.63 -15.97 29.48
CA MET A 1 0.46 -14.50 29.63
C MET A 1 1.82 -13.80 29.68
N VAL A 2 2.71 -14.14 30.62
CA VAL A 2 4.08 -13.56 30.66
C VAL A 2 4.81 -13.74 29.33
N LEU A 3 4.83 -14.98 28.79
CA LEU A 3 5.41 -15.26 27.48
C LEU A 3 4.79 -14.41 26.36
N THR A 4 3.46 -14.24 26.36
CA THR A 4 2.75 -13.41 25.38
C THR A 4 3.17 -11.94 25.47
N PHE A 5 3.28 -11.41 26.69
CA PHE A 5 3.78 -10.05 26.91
C PHE A 5 5.22 -9.91 26.42
N ILE A 6 6.10 -10.86 26.74
CA ILE A 6 7.48 -10.89 26.26
C ILE A 6 7.50 -10.83 24.73
N ILE A 7 6.72 -11.67 24.05
CA ILE A 7 6.72 -11.68 22.58
C ILE A 7 6.15 -10.38 22.00
N ILE A 8 5.11 -9.81 22.62
CA ILE A 8 4.57 -8.49 22.24
C ILE A 8 5.63 -7.40 22.41
N THR A 9 6.44 -7.45 23.46
CA THR A 9 7.54 -6.50 23.70
C THR A 9 8.63 -6.57 22.63
N PHE A 10 8.87 -7.75 22.06
CA PHE A 10 9.83 -7.95 20.96
C PHE A 10 9.22 -7.74 19.55
N LEU A 11 7.91 -7.49 19.46
CA LEU A 11 7.24 -7.24 18.18
C LEU A 11 7.83 -6.08 17.37
N PRO A 12 8.21 -4.92 17.96
CA PRO A 12 8.86 -3.84 17.21
C PRO A 12 10.17 -4.28 16.53
N LEU A 13 10.93 -5.16 17.18
CA LEU A 13 12.19 -5.69 16.61
C LEU A 13 11.89 -6.55 15.38
N VAL A 14 10.90 -7.43 15.46
CA VAL A 14 10.48 -8.26 14.31
C VAL A 14 9.91 -7.41 13.17
N GLU A 15 9.11 -6.40 13.52
CA GLU A 15 8.55 -5.42 12.59
C GLU A 15 9.65 -4.67 11.83
N SER A 16 10.73 -4.28 12.51
CA SER A 16 11.87 -3.58 11.90
C SER A 16 12.59 -4.44 10.84
N LEU A 17 12.60 -5.76 11.00
CA LEU A 17 13.16 -6.69 10.02
C LEU A 17 12.21 -6.93 8.84
N SER A 18 10.92 -7.12 9.13
CA SER A 18 9.89 -7.30 8.11
C SER A 18 8.50 -7.09 8.70
N ARG A 19 7.82 -6.03 8.25
CA ARG A 19 6.43 -5.69 8.66
C ARG A 19 5.48 -6.87 8.50
N VAL A 20 5.56 -7.60 7.38
CA VAL A 20 4.72 -8.78 7.09
C VAL A 20 4.97 -9.92 8.08
N LYS A 21 6.24 -10.22 8.40
CA LYS A 21 6.57 -11.23 9.41
C LYS A 21 6.05 -10.82 10.80
N GLY A 22 6.14 -9.53 11.13
CA GLY A 22 5.54 -8.96 12.34
C GLY A 22 4.03 -9.20 12.41
N PHE A 23 3.29 -8.96 11.32
CA PHE A 23 1.85 -9.22 11.26
C PHE A 23 1.49 -10.68 11.44
N ILE A 24 2.18 -11.59 10.75
CA ILE A 24 1.92 -13.03 10.84
C ILE A 24 2.17 -13.52 12.27
N LEU A 25 3.30 -13.10 12.87
CA LEU A 25 3.64 -13.44 14.25
C LEU A 25 2.57 -12.91 15.23
N LEU A 26 2.19 -11.64 15.10
CA LEU A 26 1.14 -11.02 15.91
C LEU A 26 -0.19 -11.79 15.80
N PHE A 27 -0.56 -12.18 14.58
CA PHE A 27 -1.79 -12.93 14.31
C PHE A 27 -1.77 -14.31 14.96
N ILE A 28 -0.71 -15.09 14.77
CA ILE A 28 -0.56 -16.42 15.38
C ILE A 28 -0.68 -16.33 16.90
N ILE A 29 0.01 -15.38 17.53
CA ILE A 29 -0.03 -15.17 18.98
C ILE A 29 -1.44 -14.80 19.44
N SER A 30 -2.10 -13.90 18.70
CA SER A 30 -3.46 -13.47 19.02
C SER A 30 -4.48 -14.61 18.91
N CYS A 31 -4.31 -15.51 17.94
CA CYS A 31 -5.14 -16.71 17.76
C CYS A 31 -4.93 -17.71 18.89
N ILE A 32 -3.68 -18.00 19.27
CA ILE A 32 -3.37 -18.87 20.42
C ILE A 32 -4.03 -18.31 21.68
N PHE A 33 -3.92 -16.99 21.88
CA PHE A 33 -4.50 -16.31 23.05
C PHE A 33 -6.03 -16.34 23.03
N GLY A 34 -6.64 -16.00 21.89
CA GLY A 34 -8.08 -16.01 21.71
C GLY A 34 -8.68 -17.41 21.85
N PHE A 35 -8.02 -18.45 21.34
CA PHE A 35 -8.51 -19.83 21.39
C PHE A 35 -8.67 -20.34 22.83
N THR A 36 -7.75 -19.97 23.73
CA THR A 36 -7.89 -20.32 25.16
C THR A 36 -9.15 -19.71 25.79
N GLN A 37 -9.65 -18.59 25.26
CA GLN A 37 -10.84 -17.91 25.74
C GLN A 37 -12.14 -18.43 25.11
N VAL A 38 -12.11 -18.88 23.86
CA VAL A 38 -13.29 -19.36 23.10
C VAL A 38 -13.97 -20.55 23.76
N ARG A 39 -13.25 -21.34 24.58
CA ARG A 39 -13.86 -22.44 25.36
C ARG A 39 -14.92 -21.97 26.37
N LYS A 40 -14.91 -20.69 26.76
CA LYS A 40 -15.91 -20.10 27.67
C LYS A 40 -17.00 -19.41 26.85
N LYS A 41 -18.26 -19.42 27.32
CA LYS A 41 -19.36 -18.68 26.66
C LYS A 41 -19.02 -17.19 26.59
N ILE A 42 -18.61 -16.72 25.41
CA ILE A 42 -18.22 -15.34 25.17
C ILE A 42 -19.48 -14.47 25.14
N LYS A 43 -19.53 -13.45 26.02
CA LYS A 43 -20.50 -12.37 25.92
C LYS A 43 -19.75 -11.12 25.45
N PHE A 44 -20.17 -10.59 24.32
CA PHE A 44 -19.66 -9.32 23.81
C PHE A 44 -20.48 -8.16 24.37
N ASP A 45 -19.81 -7.07 24.70
CA ASP A 45 -20.40 -5.80 25.06
C ASP A 45 -20.46 -4.83 23.86
N LEU A 46 -21.06 -3.65 24.07
CA LEU A 46 -21.26 -2.66 23.00
C LEU A 46 -19.94 -2.31 22.27
N LEU A 47 -18.83 -2.22 22.99
CA LEU A 47 -17.57 -1.79 22.41
C LEU A 47 -16.94 -2.91 21.58
N GLU A 48 -17.04 -4.16 22.03
CA GLU A 48 -16.65 -5.33 21.23
C GLU A 48 -17.53 -5.47 19.97
N TYR A 49 -18.83 -5.15 20.05
CA TYR A 49 -19.70 -5.13 18.87
C TYR A 49 -19.32 -4.03 17.88
N ILE A 50 -19.03 -2.80 18.34
CA ILE A 50 -18.57 -1.72 17.46
C ILE A 50 -17.26 -2.10 16.78
N PHE A 51 -16.31 -2.69 17.52
CA PHE A 51 -15.05 -3.16 16.95
C PHE A 51 -15.29 -4.28 15.93
N LEU A 52 -16.18 -5.23 16.22
CA LEU A 52 -16.53 -6.28 15.27
C LEU A 52 -17.18 -5.71 13.99
N CYS A 53 -18.07 -4.72 14.11
CA CYS A 53 -18.63 -4.01 12.96
C CYS A 53 -17.54 -3.31 12.14
N PHE A 54 -16.58 -2.65 12.80
CA PHE A 54 -15.41 -2.06 12.13
C PHE A 54 -14.59 -3.11 11.36
N LEU A 55 -14.38 -4.30 11.94
CA LEU A 55 -13.70 -5.40 11.25
C LEU A 55 -14.47 -5.90 10.04
N ILE A 56 -15.80 -6.01 10.12
CA ILE A 56 -16.65 -6.42 9.00
C ILE A 56 -16.53 -5.40 7.86
N VAL A 57 -16.61 -4.11 8.16
CA VAL A 57 -16.47 -3.05 7.16
C VAL A 57 -15.06 -3.02 6.58
N SER A 58 -14.03 -3.23 7.41
CA SER A 58 -12.64 -3.35 6.94
C SER A 58 -12.45 -4.57 6.02
N ALA A 59 -13.14 -5.69 6.29
CA ALA A 59 -13.11 -6.87 5.44
C ALA A 59 -13.80 -6.62 4.08
N ILE A 60 -14.94 -5.94 4.08
CA ILE A 60 -15.62 -5.51 2.84
C ILE A 60 -14.73 -4.54 2.05
N SER A 61 -14.13 -3.55 2.72
CA SER A 61 -13.20 -2.60 2.11
C SER A 61 -11.95 -3.29 1.54
N THR A 62 -11.44 -4.33 2.22
CA THR A 62 -10.33 -5.17 1.73
C THR A 62 -10.66 -5.84 0.40
N TYR A 63 -11.92 -6.28 0.21
CA TYR A 63 -12.34 -6.89 -1.05
C TYR A 63 -12.30 -5.89 -2.23
N TYR A 64 -12.63 -4.62 -1.99
CA TYR A 64 -12.59 -3.55 -2.99
C TYR A 64 -11.26 -2.78 -3.03
N SER A 65 -10.24 -3.29 -2.35
CA SER A 65 -8.97 -2.61 -2.17
C SER A 65 -8.15 -2.50 -3.45
N TRP A 66 -7.43 -1.39 -3.61
CA TRP A 66 -6.39 -1.23 -4.64
C TRP A 66 -5.15 -2.09 -4.41
N SER A 67 -4.99 -2.66 -3.22
CA SER A 67 -3.95 -3.64 -2.95
C SER A 67 -4.45 -4.63 -1.93
N PHE A 68 -5.08 -5.70 -2.43
CA PHE A 68 -5.68 -6.72 -1.59
C PHE A 68 -4.68 -7.30 -0.58
N SER A 69 -3.42 -7.53 -0.96
CA SER A 69 -2.43 -8.12 -0.05
C SER A 69 -2.08 -7.18 1.11
N LEU A 70 -1.95 -5.88 0.86
CA LEU A 70 -1.72 -4.89 1.91
C LEU A 70 -2.96 -4.73 2.79
N SER A 71 -4.15 -4.63 2.19
CA SER A 71 -5.39 -4.55 2.96
C SER A 71 -5.70 -5.80 3.76
N LEU A 72 -5.40 -6.99 3.25
CA LEU A 72 -5.54 -8.23 3.99
C LEU A 72 -4.56 -8.27 5.17
N ALA A 73 -3.31 -7.88 4.95
CA ALA A 73 -2.31 -7.82 6.02
C ALA A 73 -2.76 -6.85 7.14
N GLU A 74 -3.35 -5.73 6.76
CA GLU A 74 -3.90 -4.72 7.66
C GLU A 74 -5.19 -5.18 8.37
N LEU A 75 -6.08 -5.89 7.67
CA LEU A 75 -7.25 -6.54 8.26
C LEU A 75 -6.85 -7.60 9.30
N LEU A 76 -5.83 -8.42 8.99
CA LEU A 76 -5.28 -9.40 9.92
C LEU A 76 -4.71 -8.71 11.16
N ARG A 77 -4.00 -7.60 10.97
CA ARG A 77 -3.51 -6.74 12.06
C ARG A 77 -4.66 -6.24 12.95
N TYR A 78 -5.71 -5.65 12.38
CA TYR A 78 -6.87 -5.20 13.17
C TYR A 78 -7.58 -6.36 13.87
N THR A 79 -7.67 -7.52 13.23
CA THR A 79 -8.22 -8.74 13.83
C THR A 79 -7.40 -9.18 15.03
N SER A 80 -6.06 -9.13 14.93
CA SER A 80 -5.18 -9.42 16.06
C SER A 80 -5.39 -8.46 17.23
N TYR A 81 -5.53 -7.15 16.94
CA TYR A 81 -5.83 -6.17 17.98
C TYR A 81 -7.15 -6.46 18.67
N PHE A 82 -8.20 -6.81 17.92
CA PHE A 82 -9.48 -7.21 18.50
C PHE A 82 -9.35 -8.45 19.40
N LEU A 83 -8.63 -9.49 18.96
CA LEU A 83 -8.41 -10.70 19.75
C LEU A 83 -7.62 -10.42 21.03
N ILE A 84 -6.58 -9.59 20.95
CA ILE A 84 -5.78 -9.18 22.11
C ILE A 84 -6.64 -8.34 23.05
N PHE A 85 -7.34 -7.34 22.52
CA PHE A 85 -8.21 -6.45 23.26
C PHE A 85 -9.29 -7.20 24.04
N THR A 86 -10.07 -8.05 23.35
CA THR A 86 -11.14 -8.86 23.96
C THR A 86 -10.60 -9.82 25.02
N SER A 87 -9.44 -10.42 24.77
CA SER A 87 -8.84 -11.36 25.69
C SER A 87 -8.31 -10.66 26.94
N LEU A 88 -7.57 -9.55 26.80
CA LEU A 88 -7.03 -8.78 27.93
C LEU A 88 -8.14 -8.24 28.85
N ARG A 89 -9.26 -7.76 28.29
CA ARG A 89 -10.43 -7.29 29.06
C ARG A 89 -11.05 -8.32 29.99
N ARG A 90 -10.81 -9.62 29.72
CA ARG A 90 -11.34 -10.74 30.51
C ARG A 90 -10.40 -11.17 31.61
N PHE A 91 -9.13 -10.78 31.54
CA PHE A 91 -8.17 -11.09 32.57
C PHE A 91 -8.22 -10.07 33.69
N ASN A 92 -8.23 -10.56 34.93
CA ASN A 92 -8.05 -9.73 36.11
C ASN A 92 -6.54 -9.51 36.31
N LEU A 93 -5.96 -8.61 35.51
CA LEU A 93 -4.53 -8.30 35.58
C LEU A 93 -4.22 -7.58 36.91
N SER A 94 -3.11 -8.00 37.55
CA SER A 94 -2.57 -7.35 38.76
C SER A 94 -1.85 -6.04 38.42
N SER A 95 -1.90 -5.07 39.33
CA SER A 95 -1.37 -3.69 39.19
C SER A 95 0.08 -3.61 38.66
N LYS A 96 0.92 -4.61 38.96
CA LYS A 96 2.33 -4.66 38.55
C LYS A 96 2.54 -4.79 37.02
N TYR A 97 1.63 -5.45 36.31
CA TYR A 97 1.75 -5.62 34.85
C TYR A 97 1.40 -4.34 34.09
N TYR A 98 0.56 -3.49 34.67
CA TYR A 98 0.22 -2.19 34.09
C TYR A 98 1.41 -1.23 34.13
N PHE A 99 2.22 -1.28 35.21
CA PHE A 99 3.40 -0.45 35.35
C PHE A 99 4.46 -0.73 34.25
N PHE A 100 4.71 -2.00 33.95
CA PHE A 100 5.62 -2.39 32.87
C PHE A 100 5.12 -1.97 31.48
N ALA A 101 3.81 -2.09 31.23
CA ALA A 101 3.22 -1.60 29.99
C ALA A 101 3.39 -0.09 29.83
N ILE A 102 3.21 0.68 30.90
CA ILE A 102 3.36 2.15 30.90
C ILE A 102 4.82 2.58 30.68
N LEU A 103 5.79 1.94 31.35
CA LEU A 103 7.22 2.27 31.21
C LEU A 103 7.76 1.99 29.80
N PHE A 104 7.37 0.86 29.21
CA PHE A 104 7.80 0.55 27.85
C PHE A 104 7.13 1.50 26.84
N PHE A 105 5.88 1.88 27.12
CA PHE A 105 5.12 2.79 26.31
C PHE A 105 5.68 4.22 26.30
N SER A 106 6.09 4.75 27.45
CA SER A 106 6.70 6.07 27.55
C SER A 106 8.01 6.16 26.78
N TYR A 107 8.82 5.09 26.77
CA TYR A 107 10.05 5.02 25.97
C TYR A 107 9.76 5.09 24.45
N SER A 108 8.78 4.31 23.97
CA SER A 108 8.39 4.30 22.55
C SER A 108 7.78 5.63 22.09
N LEU A 109 6.96 6.26 22.94
CA LEU A 109 6.39 7.59 22.69
C LEU A 109 7.48 8.67 22.60
N PHE A 110 8.45 8.67 23.51
CA PHE A 110 9.52 9.67 23.52
C PHE A 110 10.29 9.67 22.19
N TYR A 111 10.62 8.49 21.66
CA TYR A 111 11.34 8.37 20.38
C TYR A 111 10.51 8.83 19.17
N THR A 112 9.19 8.62 19.20
CA THR A 112 8.31 8.92 18.06
C THR A 112 7.74 10.33 18.06
N VAL A 113 7.62 10.98 19.22
CA VAL A 113 7.07 12.35 19.34
C VAL A 113 8.12 13.42 19.06
N ILE A 114 9.41 13.17 19.33
CA ILE A 114 10.46 14.17 19.13
C ILE A 114 10.85 14.32 17.65
N ASN A 115 10.78 13.23 16.87
CA ASN A 115 11.27 13.22 15.49
C ASN A 115 10.42 13.99 14.42
N PRO A 116 9.07 14.06 14.50
CA PRO A 116 8.27 14.54 13.37
C PRO A 116 7.85 16.02 13.41
N LEU A 117 8.23 16.84 14.40
CA LEU A 117 7.83 18.25 14.45
C LEU A 117 8.50 19.17 13.40
N ILE A 118 9.45 18.65 12.60
CA ILE A 118 10.34 19.47 11.76
C ILE A 118 9.81 19.70 10.32
N ARG A 119 8.67 19.13 9.91
CA ARG A 119 8.18 19.24 8.50
C ARG A 119 6.70 19.62 8.37
N GLU A 120 6.36 20.88 8.62
CA GLU A 120 4.98 21.37 8.56
C GLU A 120 4.40 21.46 7.14
N SER A 121 5.16 21.93 6.14
CA SER A 121 4.63 22.21 4.80
C SER A 121 4.11 20.97 4.05
N VAL A 122 4.67 19.79 4.32
CA VAL A 122 4.26 18.54 3.67
C VAL A 122 2.91 18.02 4.21
N ARG A 123 2.51 18.41 5.42
CA ARG A 123 1.32 17.83 6.07
C ARG A 123 0.01 18.23 5.41
N PHE A 124 -0.12 19.49 4.97
CA PHE A 124 -1.35 19.95 4.32
C PHE A 124 -1.58 19.27 2.97
N ASP A 125 -0.51 18.99 2.22
CA ASP A 125 -0.61 18.20 1.01
C ASP A 125 -1.04 16.76 1.32
N ASN A 126 -0.56 16.16 2.40
CA ASN A 126 -0.98 14.83 2.84
C ASN A 126 -2.47 14.79 3.19
N TYR A 127 -2.96 15.83 3.88
CA TYR A 127 -4.38 15.95 4.22
C TYR A 127 -5.23 16.12 2.97
N ARG A 128 -4.80 16.97 2.04
CA ARG A 128 -5.46 17.14 0.74
C ARG A 128 -5.54 15.82 -0.02
N GLN A 129 -4.44 15.07 -0.09
CA GLN A 129 -4.39 13.77 -0.76
C GLN A 129 -5.33 12.75 -0.11
N ALA A 130 -5.44 12.73 1.22
CA ALA A 130 -6.38 11.85 1.93
C ALA A 130 -7.83 12.24 1.70
N TRP A 131 -8.12 13.54 1.66
CA TRP A 131 -9.43 14.03 1.29
C TRP A 131 -9.83 13.63 -0.13
N GLU A 132 -8.94 13.78 -1.10
CA GLU A 132 -9.19 13.34 -2.48
C GLU A 132 -9.35 11.81 -2.58
N GLY A 133 -8.60 11.04 -1.78
CA GLY A 133 -8.81 9.59 -1.62
C GLY A 133 -10.20 9.24 -1.09
N PHE A 134 -10.66 9.95 -0.07
CA PHE A 134 -12.01 9.78 0.47
C PHE A 134 -13.09 10.13 -0.59
N ARG A 135 -12.93 11.24 -1.32
CA ARG A 135 -13.87 11.63 -2.39
C ARG A 135 -13.97 10.60 -3.49
N LEU A 136 -12.88 9.88 -3.76
CA LEU A 136 -12.83 8.86 -4.81
C LEU A 136 -13.61 7.59 -4.44
N SER A 137 -13.66 7.22 -3.16
CA SER A 137 -14.43 6.07 -2.66
C SER A 137 -15.06 6.37 -1.30
N PRO A 138 -16.14 7.17 -1.26
CA PRO A 138 -16.63 7.74 -0.01
C PRO A 138 -17.30 6.73 0.92
N ILE A 139 -17.83 5.62 0.39
CA ILE A 139 -18.60 4.65 1.19
C ILE A 139 -17.67 3.64 1.88
N PHE A 140 -16.80 2.98 1.10
CA PHE A 140 -15.95 1.88 1.57
C PHE A 140 -14.45 2.19 1.52
N GLY A 141 -14.05 3.36 1.00
CA GLY A 141 -12.65 3.75 0.89
C GLY A 141 -11.89 2.96 -0.17
N THR A 142 -10.57 3.16 -0.21
CA THR A 142 -9.67 2.52 -1.18
C THR A 142 -9.07 1.20 -0.70
N GLY A 143 -9.39 0.77 0.52
CA GLY A 143 -8.85 -0.40 1.20
C GLY A 143 -7.89 -0.03 2.34
N PRO A 144 -7.85 -0.78 3.46
CA PRO A 144 -6.88 -0.57 4.54
C PRO A 144 -5.41 -0.58 4.07
N ASP A 145 -4.56 0.31 4.61
CA ASP A 145 -3.13 0.49 4.26
C ASP A 145 -2.86 0.82 2.78
N THR A 146 -3.86 1.31 2.03
CA THR A 146 -3.70 1.70 0.61
C THR A 146 -3.42 3.19 0.39
N PHE A 147 -3.35 4.00 1.46
CA PHE A 147 -3.17 5.44 1.30
C PHE A 147 -1.94 5.84 0.48
N GLY A 148 -0.86 5.05 0.49
CA GLY A 148 0.29 5.33 -0.37
C GLY A 148 -0.08 5.41 -1.86
N TYR A 149 -0.98 4.55 -2.33
CA TYR A 149 -1.45 4.60 -3.71
C TYR A 149 -2.31 5.84 -3.99
N VAL A 150 -3.17 6.21 -3.04
CA VAL A 150 -3.94 7.45 -3.08
C VAL A 150 -2.99 8.64 -3.22
N SER A 151 -1.93 8.65 -2.41
CA SER A 151 -0.92 9.70 -2.44
C SER A 151 -0.23 9.81 -3.79
N ILE A 152 0.23 8.70 -4.38
CA ILE A 152 0.85 8.71 -5.73
C ILE A 152 -0.07 9.37 -6.76
N ARG A 153 -1.37 9.10 -6.69
CA ARG A 153 -2.36 9.60 -7.64
C ARG A 153 -2.63 11.10 -7.50
N PHE A 154 -2.63 11.62 -6.26
CA PHE A 154 -3.05 13.00 -5.96
C PHE A 154 -1.92 13.92 -5.52
N ALA A 155 -0.68 13.42 -5.46
CA ALA A 155 0.49 14.23 -5.22
C ALA A 155 0.71 15.20 -6.42
N PRO A 156 0.97 16.49 -6.16
CA PRO A 156 1.21 17.46 -7.23
C PRO A 156 2.50 17.13 -8.01
N ASP A 157 3.49 16.59 -7.31
CA ASP A 157 4.64 15.93 -7.91
C ASP A 157 5.09 14.75 -7.03
N GLN A 158 5.94 13.89 -7.57
CA GLN A 158 6.38 12.67 -6.89
C GLN A 158 7.20 12.87 -5.61
N ARG A 159 7.86 14.01 -5.42
CA ARG A 159 8.56 14.38 -4.18
C ARG A 159 7.59 14.58 -3.02
N TYR A 160 6.31 14.81 -3.31
CA TYR A 160 5.22 14.91 -2.35
C TYR A 160 4.48 13.58 -2.14
N PHE A 161 4.99 12.47 -2.69
CA PHE A 161 4.51 11.14 -2.36
C PHE A 161 4.77 10.85 -0.88
N VAL A 162 3.71 10.46 -0.19
CA VAL A 162 3.74 10.07 1.21
C VAL A 162 3.03 8.74 1.40
N LYS A 163 3.56 7.94 2.34
CA LYS A 163 2.97 6.64 2.66
C LYS A 163 1.88 6.72 3.73
N ASN A 164 1.60 7.90 4.29
CA ASN A 164 0.58 8.13 5.31
C ASN A 164 0.06 9.56 5.22
N ALA A 165 -1.17 9.80 5.67
CA ALA A 165 -1.79 11.11 5.57
C ALA A 165 -1.29 12.09 6.65
N SER A 166 -0.34 11.70 7.52
CA SER A 166 -0.04 12.35 8.80
C SER A 166 -1.22 12.50 9.76
N ASN A 167 -2.47 12.33 9.35
CA ASN A 167 -3.65 12.28 10.22
C ASN A 167 -4.27 10.89 10.09
N TYR A 168 -4.22 10.09 11.15
CA TYR A 168 -4.70 8.71 11.09
C TYR A 168 -6.21 8.64 10.83
N PHE A 169 -6.99 9.54 11.40
CA PHE A 169 -8.44 9.55 11.22
C PHE A 169 -8.82 9.86 9.78
N LEU A 170 -8.21 10.90 9.20
CA LEU A 170 -8.45 11.27 7.80
C LEU A 170 -7.98 10.17 6.84
N GLN A 171 -6.84 9.54 7.14
CA GLN A 171 -6.38 8.35 6.40
C GLN A 171 -7.41 7.22 6.48
N LEU A 172 -7.98 6.97 7.67
CA LEU A 172 -8.96 5.90 7.86
C LEU A 172 -10.27 6.18 7.11
N PHE A 173 -10.69 7.43 6.98
CA PHE A 173 -11.79 7.81 6.06
C PHE A 173 -11.43 7.53 4.60
N ALA A 174 -10.22 7.87 4.15
CA ALA A 174 -9.78 7.58 2.79
C ALA A 174 -9.74 6.06 2.50
N GLU A 175 -9.27 5.28 3.46
CA GLU A 175 -9.04 3.84 3.30
C GLU A 175 -10.29 2.99 3.53
N THR A 176 -11.17 3.37 4.45
CA THR A 176 -12.36 2.57 4.84
C THR A 176 -13.70 3.26 4.56
N GLY A 177 -13.66 4.47 4.01
CA GLY A 177 -14.83 5.29 3.72
C GLY A 177 -15.52 5.84 4.97
N ILE A 178 -16.68 6.45 4.77
CA ILE A 178 -17.45 7.10 5.83
C ILE A 178 -17.95 6.09 6.86
N ILE A 179 -18.28 4.87 6.43
CA ILE A 179 -18.80 3.83 7.32
C ILE A 179 -17.69 3.36 8.26
N GLY A 180 -16.51 3.02 7.72
CA GLY A 180 -15.38 2.57 8.54
C GLY A 180 -14.84 3.70 9.43
N GLY A 181 -14.73 4.91 8.87
CA GLY A 181 -14.37 6.13 9.59
C GLY A 181 -15.25 6.41 10.80
N ILE A 182 -16.58 6.42 10.62
CA ILE A 182 -17.52 6.66 11.72
C ILE A 182 -17.47 5.53 12.75
N LEU A 183 -17.43 4.26 12.34
CA LEU A 183 -17.36 3.14 13.29
C LEU A 183 -16.10 3.21 14.16
N PHE A 184 -14.95 3.53 13.55
CA PHE A 184 -13.72 3.73 14.29
C PHE A 184 -13.81 4.95 15.22
N PHE A 185 -14.39 6.05 14.76
CA PHE A 185 -14.58 7.25 15.59
C PHE A 185 -15.48 6.98 16.80
N LEU A 186 -16.59 6.26 16.60
CA LEU A 186 -17.47 5.81 17.69
C LEU A 186 -16.72 4.89 18.66
N LEU A 187 -15.91 3.96 18.16
CA LEU A 187 -15.08 3.10 19.00
C LEU A 187 -14.18 3.93 19.93
N ILE A 188 -13.53 4.96 19.39
CA ILE A 188 -12.71 5.89 20.19
C ILE A 188 -13.57 6.66 21.20
N ILE A 189 -14.65 7.33 20.77
CA ILE A 189 -15.53 8.13 21.65
C ILE A 189 -16.07 7.29 22.82
N PHE A 190 -16.65 6.12 22.53
CA PHE A 190 -17.22 5.27 23.58
C PHE A 190 -16.16 4.77 24.55
N SER A 191 -14.93 4.57 24.07
CA SER A 191 -13.81 4.21 24.93
C SER A 191 -13.42 5.36 25.85
N ILE A 192 -13.31 6.59 25.33
CA ILE A 192 -13.05 7.80 26.11
C ILE A 192 -14.10 7.99 27.20
N ILE A 193 -15.39 7.92 26.85
CA ILE A 193 -16.50 8.11 27.79
C ILE A 193 -16.40 7.10 28.94
N ARG A 194 -16.09 5.84 28.63
CA ARG A 194 -15.97 4.80 29.66
C ARG A 194 -14.75 5.00 30.55
N ILE A 195 -13.59 5.34 29.98
CA ILE A 195 -12.39 5.67 30.76
C ILE A 195 -12.68 6.85 31.69
N PHE A 196 -13.30 7.91 31.18
CA PHE A 196 -13.65 9.09 31.94
C PHE A 196 -14.59 8.76 33.11
N LYS A 197 -15.65 7.98 32.87
CA LYS A 197 -16.55 7.50 33.93
C LYS A 197 -15.81 6.68 34.99
N LEU A 198 -14.92 5.79 34.58
CA LEU A 198 -14.14 4.98 35.52
C LEU A 198 -13.19 5.85 36.35
N ARG A 199 -12.56 6.86 35.74
CA ARG A 199 -11.73 7.86 36.42
C ARG A 199 -12.53 8.62 37.47
N LEU A 200 -13.75 9.06 37.16
CA LEU A 200 -14.63 9.74 38.11
C LEU A 200 -15.02 8.84 39.28
N TYR A 201 -15.16 7.52 39.04
CA TYR A 201 -15.53 6.55 40.07
C TYR A 201 -14.37 6.19 41.01
N LYS A 202 -13.17 5.89 40.47
CA LYS A 202 -12.01 5.42 41.26
C LYS A 202 -11.24 6.53 41.95
N LYS A 203 -11.21 7.74 41.38
CA LYS A 203 -10.52 8.93 41.91
C LYS A 203 -9.04 8.74 42.29
N ASP A 204 -8.34 7.78 41.70
CA ASP A 204 -6.90 7.58 41.92
C ASP A 204 -6.04 8.21 40.79
N ASN A 205 -4.78 8.50 41.12
CA ASN A 205 -3.83 9.11 40.19
C ASN A 205 -3.49 8.21 39.00
N PHE A 206 -3.56 6.89 39.19
CA PHE A 206 -3.23 5.93 38.15
C PHE A 206 -4.21 6.00 36.97
N HIS A 207 -5.52 5.98 37.25
CA HIS A 207 -6.55 6.11 36.21
C HIS A 207 -6.52 7.49 35.55
N TYR A 208 -6.14 8.54 36.30
CA TYR A 208 -5.95 9.87 35.76
C TYR A 208 -4.80 9.92 34.74
N ILE A 209 -3.60 9.44 35.11
CA ILE A 209 -2.42 9.41 34.23
C ILE A 209 -2.72 8.65 32.95
N LEU A 210 -3.35 7.47 33.07
CA LEU A 210 -3.69 6.67 31.91
C LEU A 210 -4.77 7.34 31.01
N PHE A 211 -5.74 8.06 31.59
CA PHE A 211 -6.74 8.80 30.83
C PHE A 211 -6.08 9.91 30.03
N VAL A 212 -5.24 10.72 30.67
CA VAL A 212 -4.47 11.79 30.03
C VAL A 212 -3.57 11.22 28.93
N GLY A 213 -2.82 10.14 29.22
CA GLY A 213 -1.98 9.47 28.23
C GLY A 213 -2.77 8.98 27.01
N THR A 214 -3.97 8.43 27.22
CA THR A 214 -4.86 8.02 26.13
C THR A 214 -5.34 9.22 25.31
N MET A 215 -5.69 10.34 25.95
CA MET A 215 -6.07 11.57 25.25
C MET A 215 -4.92 12.11 24.41
N VAL A 216 -3.71 12.16 24.97
CA VAL A 216 -2.51 12.63 24.25
C VAL A 216 -2.29 11.80 22.99
N LEU A 217 -2.41 10.47 23.06
CA LEU A 217 -2.27 9.62 21.88
C LEU A 217 -3.29 9.93 20.80
N ILE A 218 -4.55 10.12 21.20
CA ILE A 218 -5.62 10.44 20.27
C ILE A 218 -5.35 11.78 19.60
N VAL A 219 -5.01 12.82 20.38
CA VAL A 219 -4.68 14.16 19.88
C VAL A 219 -3.48 14.13 18.96
N VAL A 220 -2.40 13.44 19.33
CA VAL A 220 -1.22 13.28 18.46
C VAL A 220 -1.61 12.63 17.13
N ASN A 221 -2.52 11.65 17.12
CA ASN A 221 -2.97 10.99 15.87
C ASN A 221 -3.83 11.85 14.94
N PHE A 222 -4.33 13.01 15.40
CA PHE A 222 -4.91 14.01 14.50
C PHE A 222 -3.85 14.80 13.73
N VAL A 223 -2.62 14.87 14.24
CA VAL A 223 -1.54 15.69 13.68
C VAL A 223 -0.47 14.83 13.00
N GLU A 224 -0.10 13.70 13.61
CA GLU A 224 0.88 12.74 13.12
C GLU A 224 0.36 11.31 13.18
N ASN A 225 0.58 10.51 12.14
CA ASN A 225 0.09 9.13 12.08
C ASN A 225 1.07 8.18 12.80
N ILE A 226 1.10 8.27 14.13
CA ILE A 226 1.95 7.40 14.96
C ILE A 226 1.39 5.97 15.06
N TRP A 227 0.08 5.78 14.88
CA TRP A 227 -0.57 4.45 14.86
C TRP A 227 -0.29 3.62 13.62
N LYS A 228 0.41 4.18 12.63
CA LYS A 228 1.04 3.38 11.58
C LYS A 228 2.05 2.37 12.13
N ASN A 229 2.74 2.70 13.23
CA ASN A 229 3.62 1.78 13.92
C ASN A 229 2.78 0.73 14.66
N ILE A 230 2.97 -0.55 14.33
CA ILE A 230 2.14 -1.65 14.85
C ILE A 230 2.18 -1.69 16.37
N SER A 231 3.38 -1.47 16.90
CA SER A 231 3.66 -1.54 18.32
C SER A 231 2.94 -0.44 19.11
N LEU A 232 3.00 0.81 18.65
CA LEU A 232 2.30 1.92 19.31
C LEU A 232 0.78 1.74 19.28
N PHE A 233 0.25 1.29 18.15
CA PHE A 233 -1.18 1.07 18.05
C PHE A 233 -1.64 -0.14 18.87
N LEU A 234 -0.82 -1.19 18.96
CA LEU A 234 -1.06 -2.31 19.88
C LEU A 234 -1.09 -1.83 21.34
N PHE A 235 -0.14 -1.00 21.76
CA PHE A 235 -0.13 -0.45 23.12
C PHE A 235 -1.36 0.39 23.42
N PHE A 236 -1.83 1.17 22.45
CA PHE A 236 -3.10 1.88 22.58
C PHE A 236 -4.24 0.90 22.92
N TRP A 237 -4.39 -0.21 22.20
CA TRP A 237 -5.41 -1.22 22.49
C TRP A 237 -5.21 -1.94 23.82
N ILE A 238 -3.95 -2.17 24.23
CA ILE A 238 -3.63 -2.75 25.54
C ILE A 238 -4.08 -1.80 26.65
N ILE A 239 -3.69 -0.53 26.60
CA ILE A 239 -4.11 0.51 27.56
C ILE A 239 -5.63 0.59 27.61
N LEU A 240 -6.29 0.59 26.45
CA LEU A 240 -7.74 0.63 26.36
C LEU A 240 -8.41 -0.59 27.00
N SER A 241 -7.87 -1.79 26.77
CA SER A 241 -8.39 -3.04 27.33
C SER A 241 -8.29 -3.07 28.85
N MET A 242 -7.23 -2.47 29.41
CA MET A 242 -6.96 -2.39 30.84
C MET A 242 -8.01 -1.57 31.58
N PHE A 243 -8.61 -0.57 30.93
CA PHE A 243 -9.63 0.28 31.53
C PHE A 243 -11.04 -0.30 31.55
N LEU A 244 -11.29 -1.35 30.80
CA LEU A 244 -12.65 -1.76 30.47
C LEU A 244 -12.97 -3.18 30.96
N PRO A 245 -12.72 -3.53 32.24
CA PRO A 245 -13.06 -4.85 32.73
C PRO A 245 -14.56 -5.10 32.57
N ILE A 246 -14.92 -6.27 32.05
CA ILE A 246 -16.29 -6.66 31.65
C ILE A 246 -17.27 -6.72 32.85
N ARG A 247 -16.82 -6.45 34.08
CA ARG A 247 -17.56 -6.70 35.33
C ARG A 247 -18.79 -5.81 35.58
N ILE A 248 -19.17 -4.90 34.68
CA ILE A 248 -20.49 -4.25 34.78
C ILE A 248 -21.53 -5.25 34.24
N THR A 249 -22.03 -6.08 35.16
CA THR A 249 -23.04 -7.14 34.97
C THR A 249 -24.40 -6.57 34.56
N LEU A 250 -24.51 -6.01 33.36
CA LEU A 250 -25.81 -5.87 32.72
C LEU A 250 -26.21 -7.26 32.19
N LYS A 251 -27.33 -7.81 32.68
CA LYS A 251 -27.99 -9.02 32.12
C LYS A 251 -28.40 -8.72 30.67
N ARG A 252 -27.45 -8.76 29.73
CA ARG A 252 -27.72 -8.57 28.30
C ARG A 252 -27.73 -9.92 27.58
N ARG A 253 -28.80 -10.16 26.81
CA ARG A 253 -28.90 -11.27 25.85
C ARG A 253 -27.86 -11.03 24.76
N SER A 254 -27.15 -12.08 24.32
CA SER A 254 -26.22 -11.98 23.20
C SER A 254 -27.01 -11.69 21.93
N ILE A 255 -26.71 -10.57 21.27
CA ILE A 255 -27.42 -10.13 20.05
C ILE A 255 -26.98 -10.96 18.83
N ILE A 256 -25.74 -11.47 18.82
CA ILE A 256 -25.22 -12.29 17.73
C ILE A 256 -25.37 -13.77 18.09
N SER A 257 -26.07 -14.52 17.24
CA SER A 257 -26.22 -15.97 17.38
C SER A 257 -24.87 -16.66 17.13
N LYS A 258 -24.65 -17.79 17.80
CA LYS A 258 -23.47 -18.65 17.58
C LYS A 258 -23.27 -18.99 16.09
N SER A 259 -24.36 -19.10 15.34
CA SER A 259 -24.37 -19.39 13.90
C SER A 259 -23.71 -18.30 13.07
N ILE A 260 -23.97 -17.01 13.35
CA ILE A 260 -23.35 -15.90 12.61
C ILE A 260 -21.83 -15.88 12.84
N PHE A 261 -21.42 -16.08 14.10
CA PHE A 261 -19.99 -16.16 14.42
C PHE A 261 -19.31 -17.33 13.70
N ASN A 262 -19.93 -18.52 13.73
CA ASN A 262 -19.41 -19.68 13.02
C ASN A 262 -19.32 -19.44 11.51
N LEU A 263 -20.34 -18.81 10.91
CA LEU A 263 -20.34 -18.47 9.48
C LEU A 263 -19.16 -17.54 9.13
N LEU A 264 -18.97 -16.45 9.88
CA LEU A 264 -17.85 -15.53 9.67
C LEU A 264 -16.50 -16.22 9.83
N PHE A 265 -16.36 -17.05 10.86
CA PHE A 265 -15.14 -17.82 11.08
C PHE A 265 -14.86 -18.81 9.94
N THR A 266 -15.87 -19.51 9.45
CA THR A 266 -15.76 -20.44 8.31
C THR A 266 -15.39 -19.69 7.03
N LEU A 267 -15.98 -18.52 6.75
CA LEU A 267 -15.63 -17.70 5.58
C LEU A 267 -14.17 -17.21 5.64
N ILE A 268 -13.71 -16.76 6.81
CA ILE A 268 -12.32 -16.37 7.02
C ILE A 268 -11.39 -17.56 6.80
N LEU A 269 -11.74 -18.73 7.33
CA LEU A 269 -10.94 -19.95 7.20
C LEU A 269 -10.84 -20.42 5.74
N ILE A 270 -11.96 -20.46 5.00
CA ILE A 270 -11.98 -20.82 3.57
C ILE A 270 -11.11 -19.85 2.78
N THR A 271 -11.26 -18.55 3.02
CA THR A 271 -10.45 -17.52 2.32
C THR A 271 -8.95 -17.71 2.60
N ALA A 272 -8.59 -17.97 3.86
CA ALA A 272 -7.21 -18.22 4.25
C ALA A 272 -6.63 -19.50 3.62
N LEU A 273 -7.42 -20.58 3.56
CA LEU A 273 -7.02 -21.85 2.93
C LEU A 273 -6.87 -21.70 1.41
N THR A 274 -7.81 -21.03 0.74
CA THR A 274 -7.74 -20.75 -0.71
C THR A 274 -6.49 -19.93 -1.05
N TYR A 275 -6.24 -18.86 -0.28
CA TYR A 275 -5.04 -18.03 -0.45
C TYR A 275 -3.74 -18.82 -0.21
N SER A 276 -3.67 -19.60 0.87
CA SER A 276 -2.48 -20.41 1.17
C SER A 276 -2.22 -21.47 0.09
N THR A 277 -3.27 -22.12 -0.39
CA THR A 277 -3.20 -23.13 -1.46
C THR A 277 -2.73 -22.51 -2.76
N GLY A 278 -3.30 -21.38 -3.18
CA GLY A 278 -2.88 -20.70 -4.40
C GLY A 278 -1.42 -20.22 -4.33
N LYS A 279 -0.94 -19.78 -3.16
CA LYS A 279 0.45 -19.37 -2.94
C LYS A 279 1.41 -20.55 -3.06
N PHE A 280 1.04 -21.68 -2.47
CA PHE A 280 1.81 -22.90 -2.56
C PHE A 280 1.90 -23.41 -4.01
N LEU A 281 0.77 -23.46 -4.72
CA LEU A 281 0.75 -23.85 -6.14
C LEU A 281 1.58 -22.91 -7.01
N PHE A 282 1.49 -21.60 -6.78
CA PHE A 282 2.30 -20.61 -7.47
C PHE A 282 3.80 -20.81 -7.19
N PHE A 283 4.18 -21.04 -5.94
CA PHE A 283 5.56 -21.35 -5.56
C PHE A 283 6.10 -22.59 -6.27
N LEU A 284 5.31 -23.68 -6.28
CA LEU A 284 5.70 -24.91 -6.98
C LEU A 284 5.88 -24.67 -8.49
N ALA A 285 4.96 -23.93 -9.11
CA ALA A 285 5.02 -23.67 -10.53
C ALA A 285 6.17 -22.73 -10.92
N LYS A 286 6.50 -21.74 -10.07
CA LYS A 286 7.61 -20.80 -10.29
C LYS A 286 8.99 -21.49 -10.27
N ASN A 287 9.14 -22.55 -9.49
CA ASN A 287 10.41 -23.29 -9.38
C ASN A 287 10.52 -24.45 -10.40
N ASN A 288 9.81 -24.35 -11.54
CA ASN A 288 9.80 -25.34 -12.62
C ASN A 288 9.35 -26.75 -12.22
N TYR A 289 8.70 -26.92 -11.07
CA TYR A 289 8.18 -28.24 -10.68
C TYR A 289 6.85 -28.58 -11.37
N MET A 290 6.19 -27.63 -12.04
CA MET A 290 4.83 -27.82 -12.56
C MET A 290 4.51 -27.07 -13.87
N SER A 291 3.46 -27.53 -14.55
CA SER A 291 2.97 -27.03 -15.85
C SER A 291 2.30 -25.64 -15.79
N ILE A 292 2.14 -24.98 -16.95
CA ILE A 292 1.35 -23.74 -17.11
C ILE A 292 -0.08 -23.87 -16.54
N LYS A 293 -0.71 -25.05 -16.62
CA LYS A 293 -2.04 -25.28 -16.04
C LYS A 293 -2.04 -25.06 -14.52
N THR A 294 -0.94 -25.37 -13.84
CA THR A 294 -0.80 -25.10 -12.40
C THR A 294 -0.74 -23.61 -12.12
N LEU A 295 -0.03 -22.82 -12.94
CA LEU A 295 -0.05 -21.36 -12.85
C LEU A 295 -1.45 -20.79 -13.09
N GLN A 296 -2.21 -21.36 -14.03
CA GLN A 296 -3.60 -20.97 -14.29
C GLN A 296 -4.47 -21.21 -13.05
N ILE A 297 -4.41 -22.39 -12.45
CA ILE A 297 -5.14 -22.73 -11.22
C ILE A 297 -4.72 -21.79 -10.09
N ALA A 298 -3.42 -21.55 -9.91
CA ALA A 298 -2.92 -20.62 -8.91
C ALA A 298 -3.47 -19.19 -9.12
N GLY A 299 -3.53 -18.73 -10.38
CA GLY A 299 -4.12 -17.45 -10.76
C GLY A 299 -5.64 -17.38 -10.53
N ILE A 300 -6.37 -18.49 -10.67
CA ILE A 300 -7.81 -18.60 -10.39
C ILE A 300 -8.09 -18.60 -8.89
N LEU A 301 -7.21 -19.21 -8.07
CA LEU A 301 -7.35 -19.24 -6.62
C LEU A 301 -6.99 -17.90 -5.97
N ILE A 302 -6.12 -17.11 -6.61
CA ILE A 302 -5.69 -15.79 -6.12
C ILE A 302 -5.82 -14.74 -7.23
N PRO A 303 -7.05 -14.51 -7.73
CA PRO A 303 -7.28 -13.58 -8.84
C PRO A 303 -7.02 -12.13 -8.42
N TRP A 304 -6.94 -11.83 -7.13
CA TRP A 304 -6.82 -10.48 -6.56
C TRP A 304 -5.38 -10.03 -6.28
N GLU A 305 -4.36 -10.88 -6.49
CA GLU A 305 -2.97 -10.49 -6.22
C GLU A 305 -2.22 -10.07 -7.49
N ALA A 306 -2.10 -8.76 -7.69
CA ALA A 306 -1.51 -8.16 -8.87
C ALA A 306 -0.11 -8.71 -9.21
N LYS A 307 0.77 -8.85 -8.21
CA LYS A 307 2.13 -9.39 -8.39
C LYS A 307 2.12 -10.83 -8.89
N GLN A 308 1.20 -11.65 -8.39
CA GLN A 308 1.09 -13.02 -8.84
C GLN A 308 0.58 -13.10 -10.27
N GLN A 309 -0.42 -12.27 -10.63
CA GLN A 309 -0.90 -12.17 -12.01
C GLN A 309 0.23 -11.72 -12.95
N GLN A 310 1.05 -10.76 -12.52
CA GLN A 310 2.22 -10.31 -13.26
C GLN A 310 3.30 -11.39 -13.41
N ASP A 311 3.61 -12.12 -12.34
CA ASP A 311 4.59 -13.21 -12.40
C ASP A 311 4.08 -14.34 -13.33
N ILE A 312 2.77 -14.64 -13.32
CA ILE A 312 2.16 -15.59 -14.28
C ILE A 312 2.35 -15.10 -15.73
N ALA A 313 2.12 -13.82 -16.01
CA ALA A 313 2.36 -13.24 -17.32
C ALA A 313 3.85 -13.34 -17.73
N THR A 314 4.75 -13.13 -16.78
CA THR A 314 6.21 -13.20 -17.00
C THR A 314 6.67 -14.62 -17.30
N VAL A 315 6.20 -15.61 -16.53
CA VAL A 315 6.53 -17.02 -16.77
C VAL A 315 5.90 -17.53 -18.06
N ALA A 316 4.69 -17.07 -18.40
CA ALA A 316 4.07 -17.38 -19.69
C ALA A 316 4.90 -16.84 -20.86
N LEU A 317 5.41 -15.61 -20.75
CA LEU A 317 6.29 -15.02 -21.77
C LEU A 317 7.62 -15.79 -21.91
N SER A 318 8.22 -16.22 -20.80
CA SER A 318 9.50 -16.95 -20.83
C SER A 318 9.40 -18.37 -21.38
N ASN A 319 8.23 -19.01 -21.31
CA ASN A 319 8.01 -20.39 -21.76
C ASN A 319 7.72 -20.54 -23.27
N GLY A 320 7.72 -19.44 -24.04
CA GLY A 320 7.89 -19.47 -25.49
C GLY A 320 6.61 -19.50 -26.37
N TYR A 321 6.50 -18.45 -27.20
CA TYR A 321 6.13 -18.33 -28.64
C TYR A 321 5.05 -19.19 -29.33
N LEU A 322 4.20 -19.95 -28.65
CA LEU A 322 2.96 -20.36 -29.31
C LEU A 322 2.02 -19.14 -29.36
N MET A 323 1.52 -18.77 -30.55
CA MET A 323 0.66 -17.58 -30.76
C MET A 323 -0.48 -17.45 -29.72
N ASN A 324 -1.03 -18.58 -29.25
CA ASN A 324 -2.07 -18.62 -28.22
C ASN A 324 -1.61 -18.13 -26.83
N GLN A 325 -0.31 -17.90 -26.62
CA GLN A 325 0.25 -17.43 -25.35
C GLN A 325 0.30 -15.90 -25.24
N TYR A 326 0.24 -15.13 -26.35
CA TYR A 326 0.22 -13.66 -26.26
C TYR A 326 -1.06 -13.14 -25.63
N ASP A 327 -2.21 -13.69 -26.00
CA ASP A 327 -3.48 -13.35 -25.35
C ASP A 327 -3.47 -13.73 -23.86
N TYR A 328 -2.77 -14.81 -23.52
CA TYR A 328 -2.57 -15.23 -22.15
C TYR A 328 -1.69 -14.23 -21.38
N VAL A 329 -0.54 -13.83 -21.91
CA VAL A 329 0.32 -12.78 -21.32
C VAL A 329 -0.46 -11.48 -21.15
N ARG A 330 -1.21 -11.06 -22.18
CA ARG A 330 -2.06 -9.86 -22.12
C ARG A 330 -3.14 -9.96 -21.07
N LYS A 331 -3.85 -11.10 -20.97
CA LYS A 331 -4.90 -11.33 -19.97
C LYS A 331 -4.36 -11.16 -18.56
N TYR A 332 -3.28 -11.85 -18.22
CA TYR A 332 -2.74 -11.85 -16.86
C TYR A 332 -2.05 -10.53 -16.50
N ASN A 333 -1.35 -9.88 -17.44
CA ASN A 333 -0.83 -8.54 -17.22
C ASN A 333 -1.96 -7.49 -17.12
N ASN A 334 -3.05 -7.60 -17.88
CA ASN A 334 -4.23 -6.73 -17.73
C ASN A 334 -4.88 -6.91 -16.36
N LEU A 335 -4.98 -8.15 -15.87
CA LEU A 335 -5.45 -8.41 -14.50
C LEU A 335 -4.52 -7.75 -13.48
N ALA A 336 -3.21 -7.89 -13.61
CA ALA A 336 -2.23 -7.23 -12.74
C ALA A 336 -2.38 -5.70 -12.75
N LEU A 337 -2.53 -5.10 -13.93
CA LEU A 337 -2.74 -3.66 -14.10
C LEU A 337 -4.10 -3.18 -13.58
N THR A 338 -5.13 -4.02 -13.63
CA THR A 338 -6.46 -3.70 -13.06
C THR A 338 -6.38 -3.70 -11.53
N LEU A 339 -5.63 -4.64 -10.96
CA LEU A 339 -5.49 -4.81 -9.52
C LEU A 339 -4.53 -3.79 -8.90
N ASP A 340 -3.45 -3.42 -9.59
CA ASP A 340 -2.48 -2.43 -9.13
C ASP A 340 -2.09 -1.48 -10.30
N PRO A 341 -2.97 -0.54 -10.67
CA PRO A 341 -2.79 0.34 -11.82
C PRO A 341 -1.67 1.36 -11.64
N LEU A 342 -1.13 1.51 -10.43
CA LEU A 342 -0.07 2.47 -10.14
C LEU A 342 1.32 1.81 -10.06
N ASN A 343 1.40 0.51 -10.33
CA ASN A 343 2.66 -0.21 -10.36
C ASN A 343 3.43 0.05 -11.66
N SER A 344 4.43 0.92 -11.61
CA SER A 344 5.24 1.25 -12.78
C SER A 344 5.89 0.02 -13.44
N SER A 345 6.20 -1.02 -12.67
CA SER A 345 6.83 -2.24 -13.20
C SER A 345 5.88 -3.05 -14.09
N TYR A 346 4.57 -3.02 -13.83
CA TYR A 346 3.57 -3.75 -14.62
C TYR A 346 3.31 -3.03 -15.95
N HIS A 347 3.30 -1.70 -15.93
CA HIS A 347 3.27 -0.89 -17.15
C HIS A 347 4.55 -1.08 -17.97
N LEU A 348 5.72 -1.10 -17.33
CA LEU A 348 6.99 -1.35 -18.02
C LEU A 348 7.04 -2.75 -18.66
N PHE A 349 6.60 -3.78 -17.94
CA PHE A 349 6.48 -5.12 -18.50
C PHE A 349 5.58 -5.12 -19.73
N ARG A 350 4.40 -4.49 -19.63
CA ARG A 350 3.45 -4.42 -20.74
C ARG A 350 4.04 -3.68 -21.94
N ALA A 351 4.73 -2.58 -21.68
CA ALA A 351 5.40 -1.79 -22.71
C ALA A 351 6.46 -2.62 -23.46
N ASN A 352 7.30 -3.35 -22.74
CA ASN A 352 8.31 -4.23 -23.34
C ASN A 352 7.64 -5.34 -24.18
N PHE A 353 6.62 -5.99 -23.62
CA PHE A 353 5.88 -7.04 -24.31
C PHE A 353 5.25 -6.55 -25.61
N GLU A 354 4.51 -5.43 -25.59
CA GLU A 354 3.88 -4.88 -26.80
C GLU A 354 4.92 -4.40 -27.82
N ASN A 355 6.09 -3.94 -27.36
CA ASN A 355 7.20 -3.58 -28.24
C ASN A 355 7.83 -4.82 -28.92
N GLU A 356 7.84 -5.97 -28.25
CA GLU A 356 8.31 -7.24 -28.82
C GLU A 356 7.35 -7.80 -29.87
N VAL A 357 6.03 -7.63 -29.69
CA VAL A 357 5.01 -8.05 -30.66
C VAL A 357 4.70 -6.99 -31.73
N ASN A 358 5.56 -5.97 -31.88
CA ASN A 358 5.45 -4.89 -32.88
C ASN A 358 4.20 -3.98 -32.76
N GLU A 359 3.59 -3.92 -31.57
CA GLU A 359 2.47 -3.04 -31.22
C GLU A 359 2.97 -1.72 -30.60
N TYR A 360 3.77 -0.99 -31.37
CA TYR A 360 4.59 0.13 -30.89
C TYR A 360 3.79 1.28 -30.27
N LEU A 361 2.60 1.58 -30.80
CA LEU A 361 1.73 2.64 -30.25
C LEU A 361 1.29 2.30 -28.82
N THR A 362 0.80 1.08 -28.61
CA THR A 362 0.40 0.58 -27.29
C THR A 362 1.60 0.53 -26.34
N ALA A 363 2.74 0.03 -26.83
CA ALA A 363 3.98 -0.04 -26.06
C ALA A 363 4.41 1.34 -25.54
N ARG A 364 4.38 2.36 -26.41
CA ARG A 364 4.70 3.75 -26.11
C ARG A 364 3.81 4.31 -25.01
N ASP A 365 2.49 4.11 -25.10
CA ASP A 365 1.55 4.60 -24.09
C ASP A 365 1.83 4.00 -22.71
N TYR A 366 2.20 2.71 -22.65
CA TYR A 366 2.59 2.05 -21.41
C TYR A 366 3.95 2.50 -20.88
N PHE A 367 4.93 2.77 -21.74
CA PHE A 367 6.20 3.38 -21.31
C PHE A 367 5.97 4.75 -20.69
N ILE A 368 5.13 5.59 -21.29
CA ILE A 368 4.79 6.92 -20.75
C ILE A 368 4.13 6.78 -19.37
N LYS A 369 3.18 5.84 -19.20
CA LYS A 369 2.58 5.54 -17.90
C LYS A 369 3.62 5.05 -16.88
N ALA A 370 4.52 4.16 -17.28
CA ALA A 370 5.58 3.66 -16.41
C ALA A 370 6.53 4.79 -15.94
N ILE A 371 6.91 5.69 -16.85
CA ILE A 371 7.74 6.87 -16.55
C ILE A 371 6.99 7.83 -15.62
N PHE A 372 5.71 8.09 -15.88
CA PHE A 372 4.89 8.95 -15.05
C PHE A 372 4.77 8.43 -13.61
N LEU A 373 4.64 7.11 -13.44
CA LEU A 373 4.56 6.45 -12.14
C LEU A 373 5.93 6.31 -11.45
N LYS A 374 7.04 6.33 -12.18
CA LYS A 374 8.42 6.28 -11.65
C LYS A 374 9.39 7.11 -12.51
N PRO A 375 9.47 8.44 -12.30
CA PRO A 375 10.17 9.44 -13.09
C PRO A 375 11.67 9.45 -12.71
N PRO A 376 12.50 10.36 -13.26
CA PRO A 376 13.86 10.09 -13.72
C PRO A 376 14.84 9.55 -12.67
N GLY A 377 15.79 8.75 -13.17
CA GLY A 377 16.70 7.89 -12.40
C GLY A 377 16.84 6.49 -13.02
N ASN A 378 15.96 6.14 -13.97
CA ASN A 378 16.08 4.94 -14.79
C ASN A 378 16.18 5.29 -16.28
N ASP A 379 17.38 5.69 -16.71
CA ASP A 379 17.70 6.02 -18.10
C ASP A 379 17.33 4.90 -19.10
N GLU A 380 17.23 3.66 -18.61
CA GLU A 380 16.80 2.52 -19.41
C GLU A 380 15.37 2.67 -19.95
N ILE A 381 14.41 3.16 -19.15
CA ILE A 381 13.00 3.26 -19.57
C ILE A 381 12.85 4.30 -20.67
N TYR A 382 13.55 5.44 -20.54
CA TYR A 382 13.55 6.48 -21.56
C TYR A 382 14.24 6.01 -22.86
N ARG A 383 15.36 5.28 -22.75
CA ARG A 383 16.02 4.66 -23.92
C ARG A 383 15.11 3.66 -24.64
N LYS A 384 14.38 2.84 -23.89
CA LYS A 384 13.40 1.90 -24.43
C LYS A 384 12.26 2.64 -25.14
N LEU A 385 11.67 3.67 -24.50
CA LEU A 385 10.67 4.54 -25.11
C LEU A 385 11.18 5.18 -26.42
N SER A 386 12.40 5.71 -26.41
CA SER A 386 13.06 6.27 -27.60
C SER A 386 13.15 5.26 -28.74
N THR A 387 13.65 4.07 -28.43
CA THR A 387 13.75 2.97 -29.39
C THR A 387 12.37 2.60 -29.95
N THR A 388 11.33 2.58 -29.11
CA THR A 388 9.95 2.33 -29.54
C THR A 388 9.43 3.41 -30.48
N TYR A 389 9.68 4.70 -30.23
CA TYR A 389 9.37 5.78 -31.16
C TYR A 389 10.03 5.60 -32.53
N THR A 390 11.32 5.26 -32.55
CA THR A 390 12.06 5.03 -33.79
C THR A 390 11.48 3.85 -34.58
N LYS A 391 11.16 2.74 -33.91
CA LYS A 391 10.54 1.56 -34.54
C LYS A 391 9.14 1.87 -35.08
N GLU A 392 8.33 2.61 -34.33
CA GLU A 392 6.99 3.06 -34.78
C GLU A 392 7.10 3.93 -36.04
N ALA A 393 8.03 4.89 -36.06
CA ALA A 393 8.26 5.76 -37.20
C ALA A 393 8.77 4.98 -38.43
N GLN A 394 9.65 3.99 -38.24
CA GLN A 394 10.13 3.10 -39.30
C GLN A 394 9.00 2.28 -39.90
N LYS A 395 8.08 1.75 -39.08
CA LYS A 395 6.89 1.02 -39.55
C LYS A 395 6.05 1.87 -40.50
N TYR A 396 5.68 3.08 -40.09
CA TYR A 396 4.89 3.98 -40.95
C TYR A 396 5.64 4.45 -42.20
N TYR A 397 6.95 4.61 -42.11
CA TYR A 397 7.76 4.93 -43.28
C TYR A 397 7.75 3.79 -44.30
N ALA A 398 7.91 2.55 -43.85
CA ALA A 398 7.83 1.36 -44.69
C ALA A 398 6.45 1.18 -45.34
N GLU A 399 5.38 1.61 -44.66
CA GLU A 399 4.01 1.68 -45.19
C GLU A 399 3.77 2.86 -46.16
N GLY A 400 4.80 3.68 -46.45
CA GLY A 400 4.70 4.85 -47.32
C GLY A 400 4.15 6.13 -46.65
N ASN A 401 3.81 6.09 -45.36
CA ASN A 401 3.27 7.21 -44.61
C ASN A 401 4.37 8.07 -43.97
N THR A 402 5.11 8.79 -44.82
CA THR A 402 6.25 9.63 -44.44
C THR A 402 5.87 10.77 -43.48
N LEU A 403 4.67 11.36 -43.63
CA LEU A 403 4.18 12.44 -42.77
C LEU A 403 3.97 11.96 -41.33
N LYS A 404 3.33 10.80 -41.15
CA LYS A 404 3.08 10.22 -39.82
C LYS A 404 4.38 9.79 -39.14
N SER A 405 5.28 9.16 -39.90
CA SER A 405 6.63 8.81 -39.44
C SER A 405 7.36 10.05 -38.88
N LYS A 406 7.39 11.14 -39.65
CA LYS A 406 7.99 12.41 -39.23
C LYS A 406 7.33 13.00 -37.98
N LYS A 407 6.00 12.94 -37.88
CA LYS A 407 5.26 13.43 -36.70
C LYS A 407 5.67 12.67 -35.43
N ILE A 408 5.82 11.35 -35.50
CA ILE A 408 6.22 10.50 -34.37
C ILE A 408 7.64 10.85 -33.89
N LEU A 409 8.59 11.06 -34.81
CA LEU A 409 9.95 11.49 -34.45
C LEU A 409 9.98 12.89 -33.82
N LEU A 410 9.10 13.80 -34.26
CA LEU A 410 8.96 15.12 -33.62
C LEU A 410 8.36 15.01 -32.20
N GLU A 411 7.45 14.07 -31.96
CA GLU A 411 6.92 13.79 -30.61
C GLU A 411 8.00 13.21 -29.69
N GLN A 412 8.82 12.28 -30.18
CA GLN A 412 9.98 11.75 -29.45
C GLN A 412 10.91 12.89 -28.99
N GLN A 413 11.21 13.85 -29.87
CA GLN A 413 12.04 15.01 -29.56
C GLN A 413 11.47 15.92 -28.47
N LYS A 414 10.15 15.93 -28.24
CA LYS A 414 9.52 16.71 -27.16
C LYS A 414 9.70 16.07 -25.78
N ILE A 415 9.84 14.75 -25.74
CA ILE A 415 10.02 13.98 -24.50
C ILE A 415 11.50 13.96 -24.08
N TYR A 416 12.40 13.95 -25.07
CA TYR A 416 13.86 13.89 -24.88
C TYR A 416 14.65 15.17 -24.46
N PRO A 417 14.13 16.41 -24.44
CA PRO A 417 14.94 17.60 -24.10
C PRO A 417 15.56 17.51 -22.70
N TYR A 418 14.91 16.78 -21.80
CA TYR A 418 15.35 16.59 -20.40
C TYR A 418 16.48 15.56 -20.22
N MET A 419 16.77 14.71 -21.21
CA MET A 419 17.80 13.65 -21.12
C MET A 419 19.09 14.00 -21.86
N ILE A 420 19.04 14.94 -22.83
CA ILE A 420 20.24 15.31 -23.58
C ILE A 420 21.27 16.03 -22.68
N SER A 421 20.87 16.63 -21.56
CA SER A 421 21.84 17.12 -20.56
C SER A 421 22.62 16.01 -19.84
N ILE A 422 22.14 14.76 -19.85
CA ILE A 422 22.76 13.61 -19.15
C ILE A 422 23.53 12.71 -20.13
N HIS A 423 23.12 12.64 -21.41
CA HIS A 423 23.63 11.63 -22.35
C HIS A 423 24.76 12.07 -23.29
N ILE A 424 25.17 13.35 -23.32
CA ILE A 424 26.29 13.78 -24.19
C ILE A 424 27.64 13.23 -23.68
N GLU A 425 27.71 12.62 -22.49
CA GLU A 425 28.97 12.08 -21.95
C GLU A 425 29.44 10.73 -22.55
N ASN A 426 28.59 9.87 -23.13
CA ASN A 426 28.96 8.44 -23.27
C ASN A 426 28.83 7.73 -24.64
N ASP A 427 28.49 8.38 -25.76
CA ASP A 427 28.45 7.66 -27.06
C ASP A 427 28.91 8.50 -28.27
N TYR A 428 30.01 8.09 -28.91
CA TYR A 428 30.68 8.80 -30.00
C TYR A 428 29.96 8.67 -31.36
N HIS A 429 29.26 7.55 -31.62
CA HIS A 429 28.56 7.32 -32.90
C HIS A 429 27.23 8.06 -33.00
N SER A 430 26.64 8.44 -31.88
CA SER A 430 25.44 9.28 -31.82
C SER A 430 25.68 10.74 -32.25
N LYS A 431 26.94 11.22 -32.20
CA LYS A 431 27.27 12.65 -32.39
C LYS A 431 26.97 13.20 -33.79
N LYS A 432 27.12 12.39 -34.85
CA LYS A 432 26.88 12.84 -36.24
C LYS A 432 25.37 12.93 -36.55
N ALA A 433 24.60 11.90 -36.20
CA ALA A 433 23.14 11.91 -36.35
C ALA A 433 22.48 13.00 -35.49
N ILE A 434 23.01 13.24 -34.29
CA ILE A 434 22.56 14.35 -33.42
C ILE A 434 22.95 15.70 -34.03
N GLY A 435 24.14 15.84 -34.63
CA GLY A 435 24.56 17.07 -35.33
C GLY A 435 23.63 17.44 -36.48
N ASP A 436 23.24 16.45 -37.30
CA ASP A 436 22.33 16.67 -38.44
C ASP A 436 20.91 17.03 -37.97
N VAL A 437 20.46 16.43 -36.86
CA VAL A 437 19.16 16.73 -36.25
C VAL A 437 19.14 18.11 -35.56
N ILE A 438 20.21 18.49 -34.84
CA ILE A 438 20.35 19.83 -34.25
C ILE A 438 20.38 20.89 -35.35
N ALA A 439 21.13 20.65 -36.43
CA ALA A 439 21.19 21.54 -37.59
C ALA A 439 19.83 21.66 -38.32
N TYR A 440 18.99 20.63 -38.28
CA TYR A 440 17.63 20.65 -38.81
C TYR A 440 16.65 21.42 -37.91
N VAL A 441 16.71 21.19 -36.59
CA VAL A 441 15.84 21.81 -35.59
C VAL A 441 16.13 23.31 -35.43
N ALA A 442 17.41 23.70 -35.48
CA ALA A 442 17.83 25.10 -35.44
C ALA A 442 17.27 25.95 -36.61
N ARG A 443 16.88 25.33 -37.72
CA ARG A 443 16.34 26.02 -38.91
C ARG A 443 14.84 26.29 -38.86
N LYS A 444 14.08 25.71 -37.92
CA LYS A 444 12.61 25.63 -38.06
C LYS A 444 11.74 26.46 -37.12
N THR A 445 12.22 27.08 -36.03
CA THR A 445 11.44 28.06 -35.21
C THR A 445 12.26 28.67 -34.06
N GLU A 446 11.95 29.91 -33.63
CA GLU A 446 12.66 30.63 -32.56
C GLU A 446 12.68 29.89 -31.20
N THR A 447 11.58 29.20 -30.86
CA THR A 447 11.48 28.41 -29.61
C THR A 447 12.52 27.28 -29.55
N TYR A 448 12.93 26.77 -30.71
CA TYR A 448 13.94 25.72 -30.83
C TYR A 448 15.37 26.27 -30.93
N GLN A 449 15.56 27.56 -31.20
CA GLN A 449 16.89 28.19 -31.16
C GLN A 449 17.43 28.27 -29.73
N PHE A 450 16.57 28.47 -28.72
CA PHE A 450 16.97 28.44 -27.32
C PHE A 450 17.48 27.04 -26.92
N LEU A 451 16.74 26.01 -27.32
CA LEU A 451 17.12 24.62 -27.08
C LEU A 451 18.42 24.27 -27.83
N ALA A 452 18.54 24.68 -29.10
CA ALA A 452 19.74 24.48 -29.89
C ALA A 452 20.95 25.19 -29.28
N ARG A 453 20.82 26.43 -28.78
CA ARG A 453 21.91 27.14 -28.07
C ARG A 453 22.36 26.41 -26.82
N ASN A 454 21.43 25.91 -26.00
CA ASN A 454 21.78 25.14 -24.80
C ASN A 454 22.46 23.81 -25.16
N LEU A 455 21.99 23.12 -26.20
CA LEU A 455 22.59 21.89 -26.71
C LEU A 455 23.98 22.13 -27.31
N THR A 456 24.17 23.19 -28.10
CA THR A 456 25.46 23.60 -28.65
C THR A 456 26.43 24.01 -27.54
N ARG A 457 25.94 24.68 -26.48
CA ARG A 457 26.76 25.04 -25.32
C ARG A 457 27.25 23.80 -24.58
N SER A 458 26.38 22.85 -24.29
CA SER A 458 26.75 21.57 -23.67
C SER A 458 27.71 20.76 -24.54
N TYR A 459 27.47 20.69 -25.86
CA TYR A 459 28.36 20.05 -26.82
C TYR A 459 29.76 20.68 -26.86
N ASN A 460 29.84 22.02 -26.83
CA ASN A 460 31.12 22.73 -26.86
C ASN A 460 31.90 22.62 -25.53
N ILE A 461 31.21 22.49 -24.40
CA ILE A 461 31.86 22.18 -23.11
C ILE A 461 32.47 20.79 -23.17
N LEU A 462 31.75 19.80 -23.70
CA LEU A 462 32.19 18.41 -23.84
C LEU A 462 33.20 18.17 -24.97
N LYS A 463 33.40 19.13 -25.87
CA LYS A 463 34.49 19.13 -26.87
C LYS A 463 35.80 19.70 -26.29
N LYS A 464 35.70 20.47 -25.19
CA LYS A 464 36.83 21.11 -24.51
C LYS A 464 37.35 20.29 -23.33
N MET A 465 36.48 19.47 -22.73
CA MET A 465 36.86 18.31 -21.91
C MET A 465 37.34 17.19 -22.83
#